data_AF-A0A1F4PQX4-F1
#
_entry.id   AF-A0A1F4PQX4-F1
#
_cell.length_a   1.000
_cell.length_b   1.000
_cell.length_c   1.000
_cell.angle_alpha   90.00
_cell.angle_beta   90.00
_cell.angle_gamma   90.00
#
_symmetry.space_group_name_H-M   'P 1'
#
loop_
_entity.id
_entity.type
_entity.pdbx_description
1 polymer ?
#
loop_
_entity_poly.entity_id
_entity_poly.type
_entity_poly.pdbx_seq_one_letter_code
_entity_poly.pdbx_strand_id
1 'polypeptide(L)'
;MEFEIPSQGLIGFRSQFLVDTRGSGIMNMSFLGYRACKGEIHQRNKGALIALETGPVTAYALDTLQERGILFVQPGDKVYGGMIIGEHSRDMDLDVNPCKLKKLSNMRSSGTDDAVQLPPVTFMTLEQCMEWIRPDELIEITPTSIRLRKKILQASKR
;
A
#
# COMPACT_ATOMS: atom_id res chain seq x y z
N MET A 1 11.10 -30.92 2.30
CA MET A 1 10.71 -30.74 0.89
C MET A 1 11.77 -29.88 0.23
N GLU A 2 12.11 -30.14 -1.02
CA GLU A 2 13.10 -29.38 -1.78
C GLU A 2 12.47 -28.90 -3.08
N PHE A 3 12.65 -27.62 -3.40
CA PHE A 3 12.07 -26.99 -4.58
C PHE A 3 13.12 -26.14 -5.29
N GLU A 4 13.10 -26.19 -6.62
CA GLU A 4 13.87 -25.27 -7.46
C GLU A 4 12.96 -24.14 -7.94
N ILE A 5 13.17 -22.94 -7.42
CA ILE A 5 12.33 -21.76 -7.68
C ILE A 5 13.21 -20.65 -8.25
N PRO A 6 12.78 -19.89 -9.28
CA PRO A 6 13.51 -18.72 -9.73
C PRO A 6 13.60 -17.69 -8.60
N SER A 7 14.79 -17.08 -8.42
CA SER A 7 15.02 -16.11 -7.32
C SER A 7 14.02 -14.96 -7.32
N GLN A 8 13.57 -14.53 -8.50
CA GLN A 8 12.56 -13.47 -8.63
C GLN A 8 11.23 -13.85 -7.96
N GLY A 9 10.84 -15.13 -7.95
CA GLY A 9 9.58 -15.61 -7.36
C GLY A 9 9.67 -15.91 -5.86
N LEU A 10 10.86 -15.77 -5.27
CA LEU A 10 11.07 -15.90 -3.83
C LEU A 10 10.92 -14.57 -3.08
N ILE A 11 10.96 -13.44 -3.80
CA ILE A 11 10.67 -12.11 -3.24
C ILE A 11 9.23 -12.13 -2.74
N GLY A 12 9.00 -11.76 -1.47
CA GLY A 12 7.67 -11.76 -0.85
C GLY A 12 7.20 -13.11 -0.28
N PHE A 13 7.62 -14.23 -0.88
CA PHE A 13 7.17 -15.57 -0.46
C PHE A 13 7.52 -15.91 1.00
N ARG A 14 8.64 -15.39 1.52
CA ARG A 14 9.04 -15.62 2.92
C ARG A 14 7.95 -15.13 3.90
N SER A 15 7.39 -13.95 3.66
CA SER A 15 6.35 -13.40 4.53
C SER A 15 5.07 -14.24 4.45
N GLN A 16 4.66 -14.64 3.24
CA GLN A 16 3.49 -15.51 3.03
C GLN A 16 3.67 -16.89 3.68
N PHE A 17 4.85 -17.49 3.54
CA PHE A 17 5.17 -18.79 4.13
C PHE A 17 5.06 -18.78 5.66
N LEU A 18 5.52 -17.71 6.31
CA LEU A 18 5.38 -17.57 7.76
C LEU A 18 3.90 -17.46 8.19
N VAL A 19 3.07 -16.76 7.40
CA VAL A 19 1.62 -16.67 7.64
C VAL A 19 0.96 -18.04 7.47
N ASP A 20 1.22 -18.74 6.36
CA ASP A 20 0.62 -20.03 6.04
C ASP A 20 0.98 -21.11 7.07
N THR A 21 2.23 -21.10 7.54
CA THR A 21 2.73 -22.06 8.53
C THR A 21 2.50 -21.63 9.97
N ARG A 22 1.84 -20.47 10.18
CA ARG A 22 1.61 -19.87 11.51
C ARG A 22 2.91 -19.77 12.34
N GLY A 23 4.02 -19.48 11.68
CA GLY A 23 5.35 -19.34 12.28
C GLY A 23 6.06 -20.64 12.65
N SER A 24 5.46 -21.82 12.40
CA SER A 24 6.10 -23.11 12.68
C SER A 24 7.02 -23.60 11.55
N GLY A 25 6.87 -23.03 10.36
CA GLY A 25 7.63 -23.42 9.17
C GLY A 25 9.08 -22.93 9.21
N ILE A 26 10.00 -23.81 8.83
CA ILE A 26 11.41 -23.46 8.62
C ILE A 26 11.70 -23.51 7.12
N MET A 27 12.26 -22.42 6.60
CA MET A 27 12.67 -22.29 5.20
C MET A 27 14.14 -21.85 5.14
N ASN A 28 14.90 -22.54 4.30
CA ASN A 28 16.26 -22.15 3.93
C ASN A 28 16.32 -21.98 2.41
N MET A 29 17.10 -21.01 1.96
CA MET A 29 17.34 -20.74 0.55
C MET A 29 18.84 -20.82 0.28
N SER A 30 19.21 -21.50 -0.80
CA SER A 30 20.57 -21.53 -1.33
C SER A 30 20.56 -21.25 -2.82
N PHE A 31 21.54 -20.49 -3.30
CA PHE A 31 21.69 -20.22 -4.73
C PHE A 31 22.22 -21.47 -5.44
N LEU A 32 21.46 -21.96 -6.43
CA LEU A 32 21.84 -23.16 -7.19
C LEU A 32 22.67 -22.83 -8.43
N GLY A 33 22.28 -21.79 -9.19
CA GLY A 33 22.93 -21.43 -10.45
C GLY A 33 21.98 -20.69 -11.40
N TYR A 34 22.54 -20.18 -12.49
CA TYR A 34 21.78 -19.52 -13.55
C TYR A 34 21.14 -20.54 -14.49
N ARG A 35 19.91 -20.27 -14.93
CA ARG A 35 19.17 -21.04 -15.94
C ARG A 35 18.41 -20.10 -16.87
N ALA A 36 17.84 -20.65 -17.95
CA ALA A 36 16.98 -19.87 -18.83
C ALA A 36 15.81 -19.23 -18.06
N CYS A 37 15.46 -17.99 -18.45
CA CYS A 37 14.38 -17.24 -17.82
C CYS A 37 13.06 -18.02 -17.95
N LYS A 38 12.36 -18.22 -16.83
CA LYS A 38 11.11 -19.00 -16.77
C LYS A 38 9.85 -18.18 -17.07
N GLY A 39 9.98 -16.93 -17.54
CA GLY A 39 8.87 -16.04 -17.87
C GLY A 39 8.85 -14.78 -17.00
N GLU A 40 7.85 -13.93 -17.22
CA GLU A 40 7.64 -12.73 -16.41
C GLU A 40 6.89 -13.06 -15.12
N ILE A 41 7.31 -12.43 -14.03
CA ILE A 41 6.57 -12.50 -12.77
C ILE A 41 5.45 -11.47 -12.81
N HIS A 42 4.25 -11.94 -12.45
CA HIS A 42 3.06 -11.10 -12.40
C HIS A 42 3.30 -9.96 -11.41
N GLN A 43 3.29 -8.74 -11.92
CA GLN A 43 3.20 -7.55 -11.09
C GLN A 43 1.82 -7.47 -10.44
N ARG A 44 1.65 -6.62 -9.42
CA ARG A 44 0.33 -6.40 -8.83
C ARG A 44 -0.67 -5.94 -9.90
N ASN A 45 -1.86 -6.56 -9.87
CA ASN A 45 -2.95 -6.21 -10.78
C ASN A 45 -3.67 -4.91 -10.38
N LYS A 46 -3.62 -4.55 -9.09
CA LYS A 46 -4.34 -3.39 -8.55
C LYS A 46 -3.52 -2.09 -8.69
N GLY A 47 -4.19 -0.95 -8.72
CA GLY A 47 -3.61 0.39 -8.82
C GLY A 47 -3.34 1.01 -7.45
N ALA A 48 -2.62 2.12 -7.39
CA ALA A 48 -2.28 2.84 -6.17
C ALA A 48 -3.32 3.94 -5.86
N LEU A 49 -3.62 4.14 -4.58
CA LEU A 49 -4.24 5.37 -4.09
C LEU A 49 -3.13 6.37 -3.77
N ILE A 50 -3.13 7.52 -4.44
CA ILE A 50 -2.01 8.48 -4.40
C ILE A 50 -2.51 9.80 -3.82
N ALA A 51 -1.80 10.34 -2.83
CA ALA A 51 -2.14 11.61 -2.22
C ALA A 51 -1.89 12.77 -3.18
N LEU A 52 -2.90 13.64 -3.37
CA LEU A 52 -2.77 14.88 -4.12
C LEU A 52 -2.13 16.01 -3.31
N GLU A 53 -2.48 16.08 -2.04
CA GLU A 53 -2.11 17.19 -1.15
C GLU A 53 -1.20 16.73 -0.02
N THR A 54 -0.46 17.70 0.54
CA THR A 54 0.41 17.49 1.68
C THR A 54 -0.29 17.99 2.94
N GLY A 55 -0.37 17.14 3.97
CA GLY A 55 -1.05 17.49 5.20
C GLY A 55 -1.35 16.28 6.09
N PRO A 56 -2.03 16.51 7.22
CA PRO A 56 -2.50 15.43 8.08
C PRO A 56 -3.71 14.74 7.46
N VAL A 57 -3.70 13.41 7.50
CA VAL A 57 -4.82 12.58 7.05
C VAL A 57 -6.01 12.75 7.99
N THR A 58 -7.21 12.93 7.44
CA THR A 58 -8.43 13.10 8.23
C THR A 58 -9.26 11.80 8.23
N ALA A 59 -9.87 11.45 9.35
CA ALA A 59 -10.77 10.30 9.43
C ALA A 59 -11.94 10.41 8.44
N TYR A 60 -12.46 11.62 8.24
CA TYR A 60 -13.51 11.91 7.26
C TYR A 60 -13.10 11.59 5.82
N ALA A 61 -11.87 11.91 5.43
CA ALA A 61 -11.40 11.56 4.09
C ALA A 61 -11.24 10.04 3.97
N LEU A 62 -10.61 9.40 4.95
CA LEU A 62 -10.40 7.94 4.95
C LEU A 62 -11.70 7.15 4.89
N ASP A 63 -12.76 7.62 5.54
CA ASP A 63 -14.08 6.99 5.54
C ASP A 63 -14.67 6.84 4.13
N THR A 64 -14.36 7.80 3.24
CA THR A 64 -14.77 7.72 1.82
C THR A 64 -13.75 7.00 0.94
N LEU A 65 -12.50 6.90 1.37
CA LEU A 65 -11.42 6.28 0.61
C LEU A 65 -11.31 4.77 0.85
N GLN A 66 -11.74 4.28 2.01
CA GLN A 66 -11.81 2.85 2.31
C GLN A 66 -12.72 2.08 1.35
N GLU A 67 -13.78 2.71 0.83
CA GLU A 67 -14.65 2.09 -0.19
C GLU A 67 -13.91 1.88 -1.52
N ARG A 68 -12.84 2.66 -1.75
CA ARG A 68 -12.06 2.60 -2.99
C ARG A 68 -10.95 1.57 -2.90
N GLY A 69 -10.59 1.06 -1.72
CA GLY A 69 -9.61 0.01 -1.56
C GLY A 69 -8.99 -0.06 -0.16
N ILE A 70 -7.81 -0.67 -0.07
CA ILE A 70 -7.13 -0.94 1.20
C ILE A 70 -6.23 0.24 1.54
N LEU A 71 -6.38 0.79 2.75
CA LEU A 71 -5.59 1.94 3.21
C LEU A 71 -4.32 1.49 3.92
N PHE A 72 -3.25 2.26 3.75
CA PHE A 72 -1.94 2.07 4.41
C PHE A 72 -1.63 3.14 5.46
N VAL A 73 -2.53 4.11 5.63
CA VAL A 73 -2.36 5.26 6.53
C VAL A 73 -3.55 5.38 7.47
N GLN A 74 -3.30 5.92 8.66
CA GLN A 74 -4.28 6.14 9.71
C GLN A 74 -4.63 7.64 9.84
N PRO A 75 -5.76 7.99 10.47
CA PRO A 75 -6.06 9.38 10.81
C PRO A 75 -4.93 10.02 11.61
N GLY A 76 -4.48 11.20 11.21
CA GLY A 76 -3.37 11.92 11.84
C GLY A 76 -2.01 11.69 11.20
N ASP A 77 -1.85 10.65 10.36
CA ASP A 77 -0.61 10.43 9.63
C ASP A 77 -0.29 11.62 8.72
N LYS A 78 1.00 11.96 8.61
CA LYS A 78 1.47 13.03 7.72
C LYS A 78 1.76 12.45 6.35
N VAL A 79 1.06 12.94 5.34
CA VAL A 79 1.24 12.55 3.94
C VAL A 79 1.69 13.73 3.10
N TYR A 80 2.27 13.44 1.94
CA TYR A 80 2.70 14.45 0.96
C TYR A 80 2.22 14.09 -0.44
N GLY A 81 2.16 15.10 -1.32
CA GLY A 81 1.71 14.91 -2.70
C GLY A 81 2.58 13.88 -3.45
N GLY A 82 1.95 12.87 -4.04
CA GLY A 82 2.58 11.74 -4.72
C GLY A 82 2.98 10.57 -3.81
N MET A 83 2.71 10.66 -2.50
CA MET A 83 2.79 9.53 -1.57
C MET A 83 1.65 8.55 -1.85
N ILE A 84 1.96 7.26 -1.85
CA ILE A 84 0.97 6.18 -1.96
C ILE A 84 0.42 5.92 -0.57
N ILE A 85 -0.90 6.02 -0.45
CA ILE A 85 -1.63 5.91 0.83
C ILE A 85 -2.51 4.66 0.91
N GLY A 86 -2.55 3.87 -0.16
CA GLY A 86 -3.36 2.67 -0.22
C GLY A 86 -3.27 1.94 -1.57
N GLU A 87 -3.91 0.79 -1.61
CA GLU A 87 -4.16 0.00 -2.81
C GLU A 87 -5.59 0.23 -3.28
N HIS A 88 -5.74 0.61 -4.55
CA HIS A 88 -7.03 0.78 -5.19
C HIS A 88 -7.67 -0.58 -5.50
N SER A 89 -8.99 -0.66 -5.44
CA SER A 89 -9.74 -1.87 -5.76
C SER A 89 -9.68 -2.26 -7.25
N ARG A 90 -9.35 -1.29 -8.12
CA ARG A 90 -9.17 -1.49 -9.57
C ARG A 90 -7.70 -1.38 -9.97
N ASP A 91 -7.40 -1.70 -11.21
CA ASP A 91 -6.06 -1.72 -11.81
C ASP A 91 -5.42 -0.34 -12.02
N MET A 92 -6.24 0.67 -12.30
CA MET A 92 -5.81 2.05 -12.51
C MET A 92 -5.44 2.75 -11.21
N ASP A 93 -4.39 3.58 -11.26
CA ASP A 93 -4.05 4.46 -10.15
C ASP A 93 -5.11 5.56 -9.98
N LEU A 94 -5.33 5.99 -8.74
CA LEU A 94 -6.29 7.03 -8.42
C LEU A 94 -5.66 8.07 -7.51
N ASP A 95 -5.66 9.31 -7.98
CA ASP A 95 -5.27 10.47 -7.21
C ASP A 95 -6.43 10.91 -6.29
N VAL A 96 -6.14 11.03 -5.00
CA VAL A 96 -7.15 11.28 -3.96
C VAL A 96 -6.66 12.33 -2.97
N ASN A 97 -7.60 13.03 -2.34
CA ASN A 97 -7.27 14.01 -1.29
C ASN A 97 -7.55 13.41 0.10
N PRO A 98 -6.52 12.93 0.83
CA PRO A 98 -6.67 12.38 2.18
C PRO A 98 -6.74 13.45 3.28
N CYS A 99 -6.51 14.72 2.96
CA CYS A 99 -6.51 15.85 3.90
C CYS A 99 -7.87 16.57 3.94
N LYS A 100 -8.88 16.08 3.21
CA LYS A 100 -10.18 16.73 3.07
C LYS A 100 -10.89 16.86 4.42
N LEU A 101 -11.26 18.08 4.78
CA LEU A 101 -12.05 18.36 5.98
C LEU A 101 -13.55 18.23 5.69
N LYS A 102 -14.32 17.82 6.72
CA LYS A 102 -15.78 17.84 6.68
C LYS A 102 -16.24 19.29 6.53
N LYS A 103 -16.97 19.62 5.45
CA LYS A 103 -17.57 20.96 5.32
C LYS A 103 -18.66 21.09 6.38
N LEU A 104 -18.47 22.02 7.32
CA LEU A 104 -19.50 22.45 8.25
C LEU A 104 -20.53 23.30 7.49
N SER A 105 -21.36 22.68 6.65
CA SER A 105 -22.62 23.31 6.28
C SER A 105 -23.56 23.16 7.47
N ASN A 106 -24.24 24.23 7.87
CA ASN A 106 -25.26 24.28 8.93
C ASN A 106 -26.38 23.26 8.72
N MET A 107 -26.11 21.96 8.89
CA MET A 107 -27.06 20.89 8.72
C MET A 107 -27.65 20.60 10.10
N ARG A 108 -28.70 21.36 10.40
CA ARG A 108 -29.77 20.92 11.30
C ARG A 108 -30.40 19.68 10.66
N SER A 109 -29.85 18.51 10.93
CA SER A 109 -30.51 17.23 10.72
C SER A 109 -30.37 16.43 12.01
N SER A 110 -31.46 16.44 12.76
CA SER A 110 -31.74 15.50 13.83
C SER A 110 -31.49 14.06 13.38
N GLY A 111 -30.59 13.35 14.06
CA GLY A 111 -30.42 11.91 13.96
C GLY A 111 -29.10 11.47 13.31
N THR A 112 -28.27 10.79 14.10
CA THR A 112 -27.04 10.04 13.75
C THR A 112 -25.86 10.87 13.23
N ASP A 113 -25.02 11.37 14.14
CA ASP A 113 -23.58 11.44 13.88
C ASP A 113 -23.10 9.99 13.71
N ASP A 114 -23.05 9.50 12.47
CA ASP A 114 -22.43 8.21 12.18
C ASP A 114 -20.96 8.29 12.61
N ALA A 115 -20.63 7.52 13.64
CA ALA A 115 -19.25 7.39 14.09
C ALA A 115 -18.45 6.79 12.94
N VAL A 116 -17.42 7.51 12.49
CA VAL A 116 -16.50 7.04 11.44
C VAL A 116 -15.87 5.72 11.90
N GLN A 117 -16.20 4.63 11.21
CA GLN A 117 -15.63 3.30 11.45
C GLN A 117 -14.60 3.03 10.35
N LEU A 118 -13.34 2.90 10.75
CA LEU A 118 -12.24 2.58 9.83
C LEU A 118 -11.73 1.17 10.12
N PRO A 119 -11.49 0.35 9.09
CA PRO A 119 -10.85 -0.94 9.25
C PRO A 119 -9.43 -0.73 9.80
N PRO A 120 -8.91 -1.70 10.57
CA PRO A 120 -7.55 -1.63 11.04
C PRO A 120 -6.59 -1.62 9.86
N VAL A 121 -5.70 -0.63 9.84
CA VAL A 121 -4.63 -0.52 8.84
C VAL A 121 -3.51 -1.47 9.22
N THR A 122 -3.14 -2.35 8.29
CA THR A 122 -1.94 -3.19 8.44
C THR A 122 -0.77 -2.49 7.75
N PHE A 123 0.23 -2.08 8.52
CA PHE A 123 1.43 -1.44 7.97
C PHE A 123 2.24 -2.45 7.15
N MET A 124 2.71 -2.02 5.97
CA MET A 124 3.57 -2.86 5.14
C MET A 124 4.99 -2.93 5.68
N THR A 125 5.54 -4.13 5.73
CA THR A 125 6.96 -4.35 5.99
C THR A 125 7.80 -3.95 4.77
N LEU A 126 9.12 -3.82 4.95
CA LEU A 126 10.02 -3.54 3.82
C LEU A 126 9.92 -4.61 2.72
N GLU A 127 9.84 -5.88 3.10
CA GLU A 127 9.71 -7.00 2.16
C GLU A 127 8.41 -6.90 1.36
N GLN A 128 7.30 -6.59 2.02
CA GLN A 128 6.00 -6.38 1.37
C GLN A 128 6.05 -5.16 0.43
N CYS A 129 6.69 -4.06 0.85
CA CYS A 129 6.88 -2.90 -0.02
C CYS A 129 7.69 -3.26 -1.27
N MET A 130 8.77 -4.03 -1.13
CA MET A 130 9.62 -4.46 -2.26
C MET A 130 8.88 -5.35 -3.25
N GLU A 131 7.96 -6.19 -2.77
CA GLU A 131 7.09 -7.00 -3.62
C GLU A 131 6.01 -6.14 -4.31
N TRP A 132 5.51 -5.11 -3.61
CA TRP A 132 4.35 -4.34 -4.05
C TRP A 132 4.68 -3.26 -5.10
N ILE A 133 5.87 -2.66 -5.05
CA ILE A 133 6.20 -1.50 -5.91
C ILE A 133 6.21 -1.81 -7.42
N ARG A 134 5.77 -0.82 -8.20
CA ARG A 134 5.90 -0.80 -9.67
C ARG A 134 7.17 -0.06 -10.12
N PRO A 135 7.61 -0.22 -11.39
CA PRO A 135 8.79 0.46 -11.91
C PRO A 135 8.74 1.99 -11.88
N ASP A 136 7.54 2.60 -11.78
CA ASP A 136 7.34 4.04 -11.65
C ASP A 136 7.22 4.52 -10.19
N GLU A 137 7.43 3.62 -9.23
CA GLU A 137 7.31 3.84 -7.79
C GLU A 137 8.67 3.71 -7.08
N LEU A 138 8.73 4.23 -5.86
CA LEU A 138 9.90 4.18 -4.99
C LEU A 138 9.47 3.90 -3.54
N ILE A 139 10.35 3.21 -2.82
CA ILE A 139 10.24 3.03 -1.37
C ILE A 139 11.11 4.08 -0.70
N GLU A 140 10.50 4.92 0.12
CA GLU A 140 11.21 5.86 0.98
C GLU A 140 11.42 5.20 2.34
N ILE A 141 12.69 5.06 2.75
CA ILE A 141 13.07 4.38 3.98
C ILE A 141 13.77 5.37 4.90
N THR A 142 13.30 5.42 6.15
CA THR A 142 13.90 6.15 7.25
C THR A 142 14.00 5.23 8.46
N PRO A 143 14.80 5.56 9.49
CA PRO A 143 14.92 4.71 10.68
C PRO A 143 13.59 4.42 11.40
N THR A 144 12.60 5.30 11.24
CA THR A 144 11.32 5.24 11.95
C THR A 144 10.12 4.96 11.05
N SER A 145 10.28 5.03 9.73
CA SER A 145 9.16 4.89 8.80
C SER A 145 9.58 4.36 7.43
N ILE A 146 8.69 3.55 6.86
CA ILE A 146 8.75 3.07 5.48
C ILE A 146 7.53 3.62 4.77
N ARG A 147 7.74 4.29 3.64
CA ARG A 147 6.67 4.89 2.84
C ARG A 147 6.80 4.49 1.39
N LEU A 148 5.67 4.49 0.69
CA LEU A 148 5.60 4.29 -0.75
C LEU A 148 5.27 5.62 -1.44
N ARG A 149 5.85 5.84 -2.62
CA ARG A 149 5.60 7.05 -3.41
C ARG A 149 5.79 6.79 -4.90
N LYS A 150 5.22 7.66 -5.72
CA LYS A 150 5.56 7.73 -7.14
C LYS A 150 6.94 8.38 -7.35
N LYS A 151 7.63 8.00 -8.43
CA LYS A 151 8.84 8.68 -8.90
C LYS A 151 8.54 10.15 -9.19
N ILE A 152 7.47 10.39 -9.96
CA ILE A 152 6.96 11.72 -10.27
C ILE A 152 5.83 12.05 -9.28
N LEU A 153 6.09 13.04 -8.42
CA LEU A 153 5.14 13.42 -7.37
C LEU A 153 3.93 14.20 -7.90
N GLN A 154 4.14 15.05 -8.90
CA GLN A 154 3.10 15.91 -9.45
C GLN A 154 2.17 15.10 -10.34
N ALA A 155 0.89 15.04 -9.99
CA ALA A 155 -0.13 14.34 -10.79
C ALA A 155 -0.19 14.83 -12.24
N SER A 156 0.05 16.12 -12.49
CA SER A 156 0.05 16.71 -13.84
C SER A 156 1.22 16.28 -14.73
N LYS A 157 2.25 15.66 -14.17
CA LYS A 157 3.48 15.26 -14.89
C LYS A 157 3.69 13.74 -14.95
N ARG A 158 2.73 12.98 -14.41
CA ARG A 158 2.75 11.51 -14.37
C ARG A 158 2.06 10.97 -15.60
#